data_AF-A0A2P7NWV7-F1
#
_entry.id   AF-A0A2P7NWV7-F1
#
_cell.length_a   1.000
_cell.length_b   1.000
_cell.length_c   1.000
_cell.angle_alpha   90.00
_cell.angle_beta   90.00
_cell.angle_gamma   90.00
#
_symmetry.space_group_name_H-M   'P 1'
#
loop_
_entity.id
_entity.type
_entity.pdbx_description
1 polymer ?
#
loop_
_entity_poly.entity_id
_entity_poly.type
_entity_poly.pdbx_seq_one_letter_code
_entity_poly.pdbx_strand_id
1 'polypeptide(L)'
;MQRQINGHGTSRLQEQEIFALSKQDINALSATLGSKKYFPGDQPTTPDTSGFGHLINIIGCPIESPLKEYGLTKKNLNSYVNRIK
;
A
#
# COMPACT_ATOMS: atom_id res chain seq x y z
N MET A 1 30.40 16.74 10.04
CA MET A 1 30.13 16.57 8.60
C MET A 1 28.75 17.13 8.28
N GLN A 2 28.68 18.43 7.98
CA GLN A 2 27.53 19.07 7.36
C GLN A 2 27.67 18.92 5.84
N ARG A 3 26.74 18.24 5.18
CA ARG A 3 26.58 18.29 3.72
C ARG A 3 25.09 18.27 3.36
N GLN A 4 24.56 19.49 3.27
CA GLN A 4 23.66 19.97 2.23
C GLN A 4 22.51 19.05 1.80
N ILE A 5 21.38 19.14 2.52
CA ILE A 5 20.06 18.86 1.93
C ILE A 5 19.44 20.22 1.57
N ASN A 6 20.05 20.87 0.58
CA ASN A 6 19.37 21.95 -0.14
C ASN A 6 18.50 21.29 -1.22
N GLY A 7 17.36 20.75 -0.80
CA GLY A 7 16.33 20.25 -1.70
C GLY A 7 15.50 21.42 -2.22
N HIS A 8 15.94 22.03 -3.32
CA HIS A 8 15.19 23.04 -4.05
C HIS A 8 13.84 22.49 -4.52
N GLY A 9 12.74 22.78 -3.83
CA GLY A 9 11.36 22.91 -4.38
C GLY A 9 10.69 21.75 -5.16
N THR A 10 11.41 20.75 -5.64
CA THR A 10 10.95 19.71 -6.56
C THR A 10 10.67 18.37 -5.86
N SER A 11 11.34 18.12 -4.73
CA SER A 11 11.16 16.89 -3.94
C SER A 11 9.75 16.79 -3.36
N ARG A 12 9.12 17.91 -2.97
CA ARG A 12 7.73 17.92 -2.48
C ARG A 12 6.70 17.64 -3.56
N LEU A 13 6.96 18.08 -4.79
CA LEU A 13 6.08 17.78 -5.93
C LEU A 13 6.19 16.29 -6.27
N GLN A 14 7.42 15.76 -6.31
CA GLN A 14 7.69 14.33 -6.50
C GLN A 14 7.07 13.47 -5.39
N GLU A 15 7.15 13.88 -4.12
CA GLU A 15 6.49 13.18 -3.03
C GLU A 15 4.97 13.09 -3.25
N GLN A 16 4.31 14.20 -3.62
CA GLN A 16 2.88 14.19 -3.91
C GLN A 16 2.52 13.30 -5.10
N GLU A 17 3.34 13.30 -6.16
CA GLU A 17 3.17 12.42 -7.32
C GLU A 17 3.36 10.94 -6.96
N ILE A 18 4.37 10.62 -6.15
CA ILE A 18 4.62 9.26 -5.63
C ILE A 18 3.43 8.82 -4.78
N PHE A 19 2.92 9.67 -3.89
CA PHE A 19 1.73 9.35 -3.10
C PHE A 19 0.49 9.17 -3.98
N ALA A 20 0.31 9.98 -5.02
CA ALA A 20 -0.80 9.83 -5.96
C ALA A 20 -0.73 8.49 -6.69
N LEU A 21 0.45 8.11 -7.19
CA LEU A 21 0.69 6.84 -7.85
C LEU A 21 0.46 5.66 -6.90
N SER A 22 1.02 5.72 -5.68
CA SER A 22 0.81 4.66 -4.68
C SER A 22 -0.65 4.53 -4.25
N LYS A 23 -1.43 5.63 -4.22
CA LYS A 23 -2.88 5.57 -4.00
C LYS A 23 -3.61 4.89 -5.16
N GLN A 24 -3.16 5.10 -6.40
CA GLN A 24 -3.70 4.38 -7.55
C GLN A 24 -3.42 2.88 -7.45
N ASP A 25 -2.21 2.49 -7.04
CA ASP A 25 -1.87 1.08 -6.82
C ASP A 25 -2.74 0.43 -5.74
N ILE A 26 -2.96 1.12 -4.61
CA ILE A 26 -3.88 0.65 -3.56
C ILE A 26 -5.31 0.50 -4.10
N ASN A 27 -5.77 1.42 -4.94
CA ASN A 27 -7.08 1.31 -5.57
C ASN A 27 -7.16 0.12 -6.52
N ALA A 28 -6.12 -0.09 -7.34
CA ALA A 28 -6.05 -1.21 -8.26
C ALA A 28 -6.06 -2.55 -7.51
N LEU A 29 -5.27 -2.67 -6.44
CA LEU A 29 -5.27 -3.85 -5.58
C LEU A 29 -6.63 -4.08 -4.92
N SER A 30 -7.25 -3.03 -4.39
CA SER A 30 -8.59 -3.11 -3.78
C SER A 30 -9.66 -3.53 -4.80
N ALA A 31 -9.61 -2.99 -6.02
CA ALA A 31 -10.54 -3.36 -7.10
C ALA A 31 -10.31 -4.79 -7.58
N THR A 32 -9.05 -5.22 -7.70
CA THR A 32 -8.67 -6.57 -8.15
C THR A 32 -9.12 -7.64 -7.14
N LEU A 33 -8.93 -7.37 -5.85
CA LEU A 33 -9.45 -8.21 -4.78
C LEU A 33 -10.98 -8.18 -4.76
N GLY A 34 -11.58 -6.99 -4.88
CA GLY A 34 -13.03 -6.81 -4.89
C GLY A 34 -13.67 -7.41 -3.63
N SER A 35 -14.62 -8.32 -3.83
CA SER A 35 -15.27 -9.11 -2.78
C SER A 35 -14.64 -10.50 -2.56
N LYS A 36 -13.59 -10.85 -3.30
CA LYS A 36 -12.93 -12.15 -3.19
C LYS A 36 -12.16 -12.26 -1.88
N LYS A 37 -11.95 -13.48 -1.41
CA LYS A 37 -11.17 -13.74 -0.20
C LYS A 37 -9.66 -13.58 -0.43
N TYR A 38 -9.21 -13.94 -1.63
CA TYR A 38 -7.83 -13.91 -2.12
C TYR A 38 -7.84 -13.41 -3.56
N PHE A 39 -6.71 -12.96 -4.10
CA PHE A 39 -6.63 -12.41 -5.47
C PHE A 39 -7.18 -13.36 -6.56
N PRO A 40 -6.93 -14.69 -6.51
CA PRO A 40 -7.49 -15.65 -7.46
C PRO A 40 -8.86 -16.22 -7.07
N GLY A 41 -9.44 -15.84 -5.92
CA GLY A 41 -10.76 -16.30 -5.50
C GLY A 41 -10.83 -16.73 -4.03
N ASP A 42 -11.12 -18.01 -3.79
CA ASP A 42 -11.48 -18.53 -2.46
C ASP A 42 -10.34 -19.21 -1.70
N GLN A 43 -9.24 -19.56 -2.37
CA GLN A 43 -8.07 -20.16 -1.75
C GLN A 43 -6.82 -19.29 -1.93
N PRO A 44 -5.93 -19.22 -0.93
CA PRO A 44 -4.67 -18.51 -1.07
C PRO A 44 -3.77 -19.22 -2.08
N THR A 45 -3.04 -18.43 -2.86
CA THR A 45 -2.11 -18.93 -3.88
C THR A 45 -0.81 -18.13 -3.87
N THR A 46 0.17 -18.53 -4.67
CA THR A 46 1.47 -17.84 -4.78
C THR A 46 1.38 -16.33 -5.04
N PRO A 47 0.48 -15.83 -5.92
CA PRO A 47 0.22 -14.39 -6.05
C PRO A 47 -0.15 -13.67 -4.74
N ASP A 48 -0.88 -14.32 -3.85
CA ASP A 48 -1.29 -13.74 -2.57
C ASP A 48 -0.08 -13.48 -1.66
N THR A 49 1.00 -14.26 -1.77
CA THR A 49 2.24 -14.03 -1.02
C THR A 49 2.86 -12.68 -1.38
N SER A 50 2.96 -12.35 -2.67
CA SER A 50 3.50 -11.07 -3.15
C SER A 50 2.55 -9.91 -2.85
N GLY A 51 1.23 -10.11 -3.02
CA GLY A 51 0.22 -9.11 -2.68
C GLY A 51 0.20 -8.79 -1.18
N PHE A 52 0.28 -9.81 -0.34
CA PHE A 52 0.38 -9.66 1.12
C PHE A 52 1.66 -8.92 1.51
N GLY A 53 2.81 -9.31 0.96
CA GLY A 53 4.10 -8.68 1.26
C GLY A 53 4.12 -7.17 1.00
N HIS A 54 3.51 -6.70 -0.09
CA HIS A 54 3.38 -5.26 -0.34
C HIS A 54 2.41 -4.59 0.64
N LEU A 55 1.24 -5.19 0.86
CA LEU A 55 0.21 -4.59 1.71
C LEU A 55 0.60 -4.53 3.19
N ILE A 56 1.27 -5.56 3.72
CA ILE A 56 1.70 -5.57 5.13
C ILE A 56 2.80 -4.52 5.38
N ASN A 57 3.66 -4.25 4.40
CA ASN A 57 4.67 -3.21 4.51
C ASN A 57 4.08 -1.79 4.49
N ILE A 58 2.91 -1.61 3.88
CA ILE A 58 2.21 -0.32 3.87
C ILE A 58 1.34 -0.15 5.12
N ILE A 59 0.52 -1.15 5.43
CA ILE A 59 -0.51 -1.06 6.48
C ILE A 59 0.04 -1.44 7.86
N GLY A 60 0.90 -2.47 7.92
CA GLY A 60 1.45 -3.02 9.15
C GLY A 60 2.68 -2.31 9.68
N CYS A 61 3.27 -1.39 8.91
CA CYS A 61 4.42 -0.62 9.36
C CYS A 61 4.04 0.31 10.54
N PRO A 62 4.82 0.37 11.63
CA PRO A 62 4.54 1.26 12.76
C PRO A 62 4.74 2.75 12.42
N ILE A 63 5.21 3.07 11.21
CA ILE A 63 5.39 4.44 10.74
C ILE A 63 4.06 4.99 10.23
N GLU A 64 3.62 6.12 10.81
CA GLU A 64 2.49 6.90 10.31
C GLU A 64 2.84 7.51 8.95
N SER A 65 2.01 7.29 7.93
CA SER A 65 2.17 7.91 6.62
C SER A 65 0.82 8.15 5.94
N PRO A 66 0.68 9.16 5.08
CA PRO A 66 -0.56 9.40 4.32
C PRO A 66 -0.99 8.20 3.47
N LEU A 67 -0.04 7.37 3.06
CA LEU A 67 -0.31 6.16 2.30
C LEU A 67 -0.89 5.04 3.19
N LYS A 68 -0.37 4.89 4.41
CA LYS A 68 -0.91 3.96 5.41
C LYS A 68 -2.34 4.34 5.79
N GLU A 69 -2.59 5.62 6.08
CA GLU A 69 -3.95 6.13 6.35
C GLU A 69 -4.90 5.81 5.20
N TYR A 70 -4.47 6.05 3.96
CA TYR A 70 -5.27 5.73 2.78
C TYR A 70 -5.52 4.23 2.61
N GLY A 71 -4.49 3.39 2.80
CA GLY A 71 -4.61 1.94 2.76
C GLY A 71 -5.60 1.41 3.81
N LEU A 72 -5.55 1.97 5.03
CA LEU A 72 -6.47 1.63 6.12
C LEU A 72 -7.94 1.96 5.80
N THR A 73 -8.23 2.88 4.88
CA THR A 73 -9.62 3.12 4.43
C THR A 73 -10.20 1.96 3.62
N LYS A 74 -9.36 1.10 3.03
CA LYS A 74 -9.77 -0.01 2.18
C LYS A 74 -10.04 -1.26 3.02
N LYS A 75 -11.27 -1.37 3.53
CA LYS A 75 -11.69 -2.47 4.42
C LYS A 75 -11.39 -3.86 3.86
N ASN A 76 -11.57 -4.08 2.55
CA ASN A 76 -11.31 -5.37 1.92
C ASN A 76 -9.82 -5.77 1.97
N LEU A 77 -8.91 -4.80 1.76
CA LEU A 77 -7.46 -5.03 1.89
C LEU A 77 -7.07 -5.30 3.35
N ASN A 78 -7.63 -4.57 4.31
CA ASN A 78 -7.39 -4.83 5.74
C ASN A 78 -7.87 -6.24 6.13
N SER A 79 -9.07 -6.64 5.70
CA SER A 79 -9.59 -7.98 5.95
C SER A 79 -8.73 -9.08 5.31
N TYR A 80 -8.19 -8.83 4.11
CA TYR A 80 -7.25 -9.72 3.45
C TYR A 80 -5.94 -9.88 4.23
N VAL A 81 -5.30 -8.77 4.62
CA VAL A 81 -4.05 -8.79 5.40
C VAL A 81 -4.26 -9.50 6.74
N ASN A 82 -5.36 -9.22 7.44
CA ASN A 82 -5.67 -9.85 8.72
C ASN A 82 -5.99 -11.35 8.61
N ARG A 83 -6.38 -11.85 7.43
CA ARG A 83 -6.64 -13.29 7.21
C ARG A 83 -5.36 -14.09 7.00
N ILE A 84 -4.33 -13.45 6.46
CA ILE A 84 -3.04 -14.09 6.14
C ILE A 84 -2.07 -13.99 7.33
N LYS A 85 -2.14 -12.91 8.10
CA LYS A 85 -1.36 -12.71 9.33
C LYS A 85 -1.72 -13.74 10.40
#